data_AF-A0AAV7SYK5-F1
#
_entry.id   AF-A0AAV7SYK5-F1
#
_cell.length_a   1.000
_cell.length_b   1.000
_cell.length_c   1.000
_cell.angle_alpha   90.00
_cell.angle_beta   90.00
_cell.angle_gamma   90.00
#
_symmetry.space_group_name_H-M   'P 1'
#
loop_
_entity.id
_entity.type
_entity.pdbx_description
1 polymer ?
#
loop_
_entity_poly.entity_id
_entity_poly.type
_entity_poly.pdbx_seq_one_letter_code
_entity_poly.pdbx_strand_id
1 'polypeptide(L)'
;MSFPSNRREQRNSKLDQVFNTSDAGTLNPVTTNFASAKSTFLALEKSLKKETAKWWEVASLKKYLENDRIPRGLRILIFPPTDTTSQERLQKWEANPKMASINMIQQLIDISQEEYERHKQEVDQLTQRIEEANWGDITTKNYAILNNIIDNYESDIIQRKNRKFRRDLRDYQQGKVYTFSKKI
;
A
#
# COMPACT_ATOMS: atom_id res chain seq x y z
N MET A 1 -21.60 22.55 7.29
CA MET A 1 -22.93 21.89 7.17
C MET A 1 -23.37 22.04 5.73
N SER A 2 -23.91 21.12 4.95
CA SER A 2 -24.26 19.70 5.02
C SER A 2 -24.60 19.34 3.55
N PHE A 3 -24.48 18.07 3.16
CA PHE A 3 -24.96 17.57 1.88
C PHE A 3 -26.38 18.07 1.54
N PRO A 4 -26.66 18.60 0.33
CA PRO A 4 -28.02 18.76 -0.14
C PRO A 4 -28.50 17.46 -0.79
N SER A 5 -29.53 16.89 -0.18
CA SER A 5 -30.22 15.62 -0.47
C SER A 5 -30.88 15.50 -1.85
N ASN A 6 -30.44 16.21 -2.89
CA ASN A 6 -31.17 16.25 -4.18
C ASN A 6 -30.53 15.44 -5.33
N ARG A 7 -29.77 14.40 -4.98
CA ARG A 7 -29.03 13.52 -5.91
C ARG A 7 -29.89 12.58 -6.77
N ARG A 8 -31.20 12.48 -6.53
CA ARG A 8 -32.11 11.58 -7.29
C ARG A 8 -32.81 12.27 -8.46
N GLU A 9 -33.16 13.55 -8.34
CA GLU A 9 -33.94 14.26 -9.35
C GLU A 9 -33.08 14.82 -10.49
N GLN A 10 -31.83 15.22 -10.22
CA GLN A 10 -30.90 15.68 -11.27
C GLN A 10 -30.43 14.56 -12.24
N ARG A 11 -30.74 13.29 -11.95
CA ARG A 11 -30.39 12.13 -12.79
C ARG A 11 -31.17 12.09 -14.11
N ASN A 12 -32.29 12.79 -14.22
CA ASN A 12 -33.12 12.82 -15.42
C ASN A 12 -32.69 13.89 -16.44
N SER A 13 -31.83 14.84 -16.08
CA SER A 13 -31.28 15.86 -17.02
C SER A 13 -30.03 15.37 -17.77
N LYS A 14 -29.74 14.07 -17.70
CA LYS A 14 -28.56 13.42 -18.28
C LYS A 14 -28.66 13.12 -19.79
N LEU A 15 -29.71 13.51 -20.50
CA LEU A 15 -29.99 12.95 -21.83
C LEU A 15 -29.57 13.79 -23.06
N ASP A 16 -29.31 15.10 -22.94
CA ASP A 16 -29.33 15.99 -24.12
C ASP A 16 -27.97 16.46 -24.71
N GLN A 17 -26.82 15.90 -24.32
CA GLN A 17 -25.53 16.30 -24.94
C GLN A 17 -24.75 15.14 -25.56
N VAL A 18 -25.44 14.03 -25.81
CA VAL A 18 -24.87 12.81 -26.39
C VAL A 18 -24.60 12.92 -27.90
N PHE A 19 -24.96 14.02 -28.61
CA PHE A 19 -24.70 14.13 -30.05
C PHE A 19 -24.41 15.56 -30.57
N ASN A 20 -23.24 15.71 -31.21
CA ASN A 20 -22.89 16.53 -32.39
C ASN A 20 -21.36 16.71 -32.39
N THR A 21 -20.53 16.51 -33.41
CA THR A 21 -20.54 15.94 -34.78
C THR A 21 -19.05 15.96 -35.19
N SER A 22 -18.66 15.15 -36.16
CA SER A 22 -17.32 15.05 -36.78
C SER A 22 -16.69 16.39 -37.17
N ASP A 23 -15.36 16.53 -37.09
CA ASP A 23 -14.51 17.05 -38.19
C ASP A 23 -13.00 17.02 -37.89
N ALA A 24 -12.23 16.84 -38.97
CA ALA A 24 -10.78 16.77 -39.01
C ALA A 24 -10.13 18.16 -38.93
N GLY A 25 -8.95 18.24 -38.29
CA GLY A 25 -8.00 19.34 -38.45
C GLY A 25 -7.92 20.33 -37.27
N THR A 26 -6.70 20.49 -36.77
CA THR A 26 -6.20 21.49 -35.79
C THR A 26 -6.49 21.18 -34.31
N LEU A 27 -5.44 20.80 -33.56
CA LEU A 27 -5.49 20.57 -32.11
C LEU A 27 -5.75 21.88 -31.37
N ASN A 28 -6.98 22.05 -30.86
CA ASN A 28 -7.39 23.15 -30.00
C ASN A 28 -6.71 23.09 -28.60
N PRO A 29 -6.48 24.23 -27.93
CA PRO A 29 -5.90 24.31 -26.58
C PRO A 29 -6.74 23.63 -25.48
N VAL A 30 -8.01 23.33 -25.76
CA VAL A 30 -8.91 22.62 -24.83
C VAL A 30 -8.63 21.11 -24.83
N THR A 31 -8.28 20.54 -25.99
CA THR A 31 -7.98 19.10 -26.15
C THR A 31 -6.64 18.74 -25.51
N THR A 32 -5.66 19.63 -25.60
CA THR A 32 -4.36 19.51 -24.89
C THR A 32 -4.52 19.62 -23.38
N ASN A 33 -5.44 20.48 -22.89
CA ASN A 33 -5.68 20.65 -21.46
C ASN A 33 -6.33 19.39 -20.83
N PHE A 34 -7.29 18.75 -21.53
CA PHE A 34 -7.91 17.51 -21.05
C PHE A 34 -6.96 16.30 -21.07
N ALA A 35 -6.12 16.18 -22.10
CA ALA A 35 -5.11 15.13 -22.17
C ALA A 35 -4.04 15.29 -21.06
N SER A 36 -3.64 16.53 -20.77
CA SER A 36 -2.73 16.88 -19.67
C SER A 36 -3.36 16.60 -18.30
N ALA A 37 -4.65 16.89 -18.12
CA ALA A 37 -5.36 16.57 -16.89
C ALA A 37 -5.39 15.06 -16.64
N LYS A 38 -5.80 14.29 -17.65
CA LYS A 38 -5.87 12.82 -17.56
C LYS A 38 -4.52 12.20 -17.22
N SER A 39 -3.43 12.60 -17.89
CA SER A 39 -2.10 12.03 -17.63
C SER A 39 -1.61 12.38 -16.22
N THR A 40 -1.88 13.58 -15.73
CA THR A 40 -1.50 14.02 -14.38
C THR A 40 -2.27 13.24 -13.31
N PHE A 41 -3.58 13.03 -13.47
CA PHE A 41 -4.37 12.20 -12.55
C PHE A 41 -3.98 10.72 -12.57
N LEU A 42 -3.62 10.17 -13.72
CA LEU A 42 -3.09 8.79 -13.81
C LEU A 42 -1.73 8.65 -13.10
N ALA A 43 -0.87 9.66 -13.22
CA ALA A 43 0.39 9.70 -12.49
C ALA A 43 0.11 9.78 -10.97
N LEU A 44 -0.81 10.66 -10.56
CA LEU A 44 -1.20 10.81 -9.15
C LEU A 44 -1.75 9.50 -8.58
N GLU A 45 -2.64 8.81 -9.31
CA GLU A 45 -3.16 7.50 -8.90
C GLU A 45 -2.04 6.48 -8.66
N LYS A 46 -1.09 6.41 -9.60
CA LYS A 46 0.05 5.50 -9.49
C LYS A 46 0.91 5.83 -8.27
N SER A 47 1.16 7.12 -8.01
CA SER A 47 1.99 7.58 -6.89
C SER A 47 1.29 7.35 -5.55
N LEU A 48 -0.01 7.64 -5.44
CA LEU A 48 -0.81 7.35 -4.24
C LEU A 48 -0.86 5.85 -3.93
N LYS A 49 -1.01 4.99 -4.95
CA LYS A 49 -0.95 3.53 -4.75
C LYS A 49 0.40 3.09 -4.18
N LYS A 50 1.51 3.63 -4.70
CA LYS A 50 2.85 3.33 -4.19
C LYS A 50 3.05 3.84 -2.76
N GLU A 51 2.65 5.09 -2.50
CA GLU A 51 2.71 5.70 -1.17
C GLU A 51 1.93 4.86 -0.16
N THR A 52 0.65 4.57 -0.44
CA THR A 52 -0.23 3.75 0.40
C THR A 52 0.38 2.38 0.66
N ALA A 53 0.90 1.71 -0.38
CA ALA A 53 1.53 0.41 -0.23
C ALA A 53 2.75 0.44 0.69
N LYS A 54 3.61 1.46 0.55
CA LYS A 54 4.83 1.62 1.34
C LYS A 54 4.54 2.00 2.79
N TRP A 55 3.56 2.88 3.01
CA TRP A 55 3.08 3.19 4.34
C TRP A 55 2.60 1.93 5.09
N TRP A 56 1.76 1.12 4.44
CA TRP A 56 1.28 -0.15 5.02
C TRP A 56 2.38 -1.20 5.20
N GLU A 57 3.41 -1.18 4.35
CA GLU A 57 4.59 -2.01 4.52
C GLU A 57 5.30 -1.67 5.84
N VAL A 58 5.67 -0.40 6.03
CA VAL A 58 6.28 0.11 7.27
C VAL A 58 5.40 -0.18 8.48
N ALA A 59 4.14 0.23 8.44
CA ALA A 59 3.21 0.06 9.57
C ALA A 59 3.07 -1.41 9.97
N SER A 60 2.96 -2.31 8.99
CA SER A 60 2.85 -3.74 9.25
C SER A 60 4.13 -4.33 9.87
N LEU A 61 5.31 -3.95 9.38
CA LEU A 61 6.59 -4.46 9.88
C LEU A 61 6.87 -3.96 11.31
N LYS A 62 6.56 -2.68 11.61
CA LYS A 62 6.62 -2.14 12.97
C LYS A 62 5.73 -2.94 13.93
N LYS A 63 4.51 -3.28 13.51
CA LYS A 63 3.61 -4.14 14.31
C LYS A 63 4.17 -5.53 14.57
N TYR A 64 4.91 -6.12 13.63
CA TYR A 64 5.62 -7.39 13.89
C TYR A 64 6.66 -7.24 15.00
N LEU A 65 7.49 -6.19 14.94
CA LEU A 65 8.50 -5.92 15.97
C LEU A 65 7.89 -5.63 17.35
N GLU A 66 6.85 -4.80 17.41
CA GLU A 66 6.12 -4.48 18.66
C GLU A 66 5.55 -5.72 19.36
N ASN A 67 5.21 -6.76 18.60
CA ASN A 67 4.66 -8.00 19.13
C ASN A 67 5.72 -9.10 19.33
N ASP A 68 7.01 -8.82 19.12
CA ASP A 68 8.10 -9.82 19.08
C ASP A 68 7.76 -10.99 18.14
N ARG A 69 7.33 -10.68 16.92
CA ARG A 69 6.96 -11.66 15.89
C ARG A 69 7.80 -11.46 14.64
N ILE A 70 8.18 -12.56 14.01
CA ILE A 70 8.91 -12.57 12.74
C ILE A 70 7.99 -13.12 11.65
N PRO A 71 7.76 -12.36 10.55
CA PRO A 71 6.99 -12.84 9.41
C PRO A 71 7.59 -14.12 8.84
N ARG A 72 6.76 -15.08 8.39
CA ARG A 72 7.23 -16.38 7.86
C ARG A 72 8.39 -16.26 6.86
N GLY A 73 8.31 -15.30 5.93
CA GLY A 73 9.31 -15.11 4.88
C GLY A 73 10.65 -14.53 5.35
N LEU A 74 10.74 -14.07 6.60
CA LEU A 74 11.95 -13.50 7.21
C LEU A 74 12.50 -14.36 8.35
N ARG A 75 11.88 -15.51 8.63
CA ARG A 75 12.37 -16.46 9.64
C ARG A 75 13.59 -17.17 9.10
N ILE A 76 14.72 -17.01 9.79
CA ILE A 76 15.93 -17.76 9.49
C ILE A 76 15.92 -19.02 10.36
N LEU A 77 16.02 -20.20 9.73
CA LEU A 77 16.17 -21.47 10.43
C LEU A 77 17.55 -22.05 10.12
N ILE A 78 18.42 -22.09 11.12
CA ILE A 78 19.75 -22.70 11.04
C ILE A 78 19.82 -23.79 12.10
N PHE A 79 20.20 -25.00 11.70
CA PHE A 79 20.35 -26.13 12.61
C PHE A 79 21.73 -26.10 13.28
N PRO A 80 21.81 -26.34 14.60
CA PRO A 80 23.09 -26.49 15.26
C PRO A 80 23.82 -27.72 14.70
N PRO A 81 25.15 -27.64 14.44
CA PRO A 81 25.93 -28.77 13.92
C PRO A 81 26.05 -29.96 14.87
N THR A 82 25.77 -29.75 16.16
CA THR A 82 25.85 -30.78 17.19
C THR A 82 24.45 -31.26 17.56
N ASP A 83 24.31 -32.53 17.97
CA ASP A 83 23.10 -33.08 18.60
C ASP A 83 22.85 -32.38 19.95
N THR A 84 22.42 -31.12 19.87
CA THR A 84 22.15 -30.27 21.01
C THR A 84 20.80 -30.70 21.57
N THR A 85 20.80 -31.58 22.56
CA THR A 85 19.58 -32.11 23.20
C THR A 85 19.08 -31.24 24.35
N SER A 86 19.92 -30.39 24.94
CA SER A 86 19.50 -29.49 26.00
C SER A 86 18.72 -28.29 25.43
N GLN A 87 17.49 -28.11 25.89
CA GLN A 87 16.60 -27.02 25.48
C GLN A 87 17.22 -25.63 25.65
N GLU A 88 17.99 -25.42 26.71
CA GLU A 88 18.69 -24.15 26.97
C GLU A 88 19.68 -23.77 25.86
N ARG A 89 20.48 -24.74 25.39
CA ARG A 89 21.44 -24.51 24.29
C ARG A 89 20.73 -24.27 22.97
N LEU A 90 19.59 -24.94 22.71
CA LEU A 90 18.77 -24.67 21.53
C LEU A 90 18.19 -23.25 21.55
N GLN A 91 17.68 -22.80 22.70
CA GLN A 91 17.19 -21.42 22.86
C GLN A 91 18.31 -20.40 22.63
N LYS A 92 19.50 -20.65 23.18
CA LYS A 92 20.68 -19.80 22.94
C LYS A 92 21.11 -19.79 21.47
N TRP A 93 20.99 -20.94 20.79
CA TRP A 93 21.26 -21.04 19.37
C TRP A 93 20.23 -20.26 18.54
N GLU A 94 18.93 -20.41 18.84
CA GLU A 94 17.82 -19.72 18.18
C GLU A 94 17.86 -18.20 18.33
N ALA A 95 18.45 -17.69 19.41
CA ALA A 95 18.59 -16.25 19.65
C ALA A 95 19.37 -15.55 18.52
N ASN A 96 20.38 -16.20 17.95
CA ASN A 96 21.20 -15.63 16.87
C ASN A 96 20.41 -15.39 15.57
N PRO A 97 19.79 -16.41 14.93
CA PRO A 97 18.97 -16.19 13.74
C PRO A 97 17.74 -15.33 14.03
N LYS A 98 17.16 -15.39 15.24
CA LYS A 98 16.09 -14.46 15.65
C LYS A 98 16.54 -13.01 15.59
N MET A 99 17.71 -12.70 16.16
CA MET A 99 18.28 -11.35 16.15
C MET A 99 18.59 -10.89 14.72
N ALA A 100 19.15 -11.76 13.88
CA ALA A 100 19.38 -11.47 12.47
C ALA A 100 18.05 -11.15 11.73
N SER A 101 17.00 -11.95 11.93
CA SER A 101 15.67 -11.70 11.37
C SER A 101 15.09 -10.36 11.82
N ILE A 102 15.25 -9.98 13.10
CA ILE A 102 14.82 -8.67 13.62
C ILE A 102 15.56 -7.54 12.92
N ASN A 103 16.89 -7.65 12.78
CA ASN A 103 17.70 -6.66 12.08
C ASN A 103 17.28 -6.50 10.62
N MET A 104 16.95 -7.60 9.93
CA MET A 104 16.43 -7.55 8.56
C MET A 104 15.07 -6.85 8.49
N ILE A 105 14.17 -7.08 9.45
CA ILE A 105 12.90 -6.36 9.53
C ILE A 105 13.16 -4.86 9.70
N GLN A 106 14.09 -4.47 10.57
CA GLN A 106 14.43 -3.06 10.78
C GLN A 106 14.98 -2.41 9.51
N GLN A 107 15.92 -3.07 8.81
CA GLN A 107 16.44 -2.57 7.53
C GLN A 107 15.33 -2.41 6.48
N LEU A 108 14.38 -3.35 6.42
CA LEU A 108 13.24 -3.25 5.52
C LEU A 108 12.30 -2.10 5.89
N ILE A 109 12.13 -1.80 7.18
CA ILE A 109 11.39 -0.62 7.64
C ILE A 109 12.08 0.65 7.14
N ASP A 110 13.40 0.75 7.33
CA ASP A 110 14.16 1.95 6.98
C ASP A 110 14.10 2.21 5.46
N ILE A 111 14.37 1.17 4.64
CA ILE A 111 14.25 1.25 3.18
C ILE A 111 12.81 1.64 2.78
N SER A 112 11.79 0.98 3.35
CA SER A 112 10.40 1.25 2.98
C SER A 112 9.95 2.65 3.42
N GLN A 113 10.51 3.19 4.51
CA GLN A 113 10.24 4.54 4.98
C GLN A 113 10.84 5.58 4.03
N GLU A 114 12.09 5.39 3.58
CA GLU A 114 12.71 6.27 2.57
C GLU A 114 11.90 6.29 1.27
N GLU A 115 11.45 5.13 0.81
CA GLU A 115 10.59 5.02 -0.36
C GLU A 115 9.21 5.66 -0.16
N TYR A 116 8.63 5.54 1.03
CA TYR A 116 7.38 6.19 1.39
C TYR A 116 7.51 7.72 1.31
N GLU A 117 8.54 8.31 1.94
CA GLU A 117 8.74 9.76 1.90
C GLU A 117 8.95 10.27 0.48
N ARG A 118 9.68 9.51 -0.35
CA ARG A 118 9.85 9.85 -1.78
C ARG A 118 8.51 9.87 -2.54
N HIS A 119 7.66 8.87 -2.34
CA HIS A 119 6.35 8.82 -3.02
C HIS A 119 5.37 9.85 -2.48
N LYS A 120 5.43 10.16 -1.19
CA LYS A 120 4.66 11.24 -0.58
C LYS A 120 5.01 12.60 -1.21
N GLN A 121 6.30 12.90 -1.37
CA GLN A 121 6.74 14.11 -2.08
C GLN A 121 6.26 14.15 -3.54
N GLU A 122 6.27 13.01 -4.24
CA GLU A 122 5.74 12.90 -5.61
C GLU A 122 4.23 13.18 -5.66
N VAL A 123 3.47 12.69 -4.67
CA VAL A 123 2.03 12.96 -4.51
C VAL A 123 1.76 14.43 -4.22
N ASP A 124 2.53 15.06 -3.32
CA ASP A 124 2.41 16.47 -2.98
C ASP A 124 2.65 17.35 -4.22
N GLN A 125 3.72 17.07 -4.98
CA GLN A 125 4.05 17.79 -6.22
C GLN A 125 2.96 17.65 -7.29
N LEU A 126 2.43 16.43 -7.49
CA LEU A 126 1.37 16.20 -8.47
C LEU A 126 0.06 16.87 -8.05
N THR A 127 -0.25 16.87 -6.76
CA THR A 127 -1.41 17.55 -6.18
C THR A 127 -1.31 19.06 -6.39
N GLN A 128 -0.17 19.66 -6.06
CA GLN A 128 0.08 21.08 -6.30
C GLN A 128 -0.06 21.42 -7.79
N ARG A 129 0.49 20.61 -8.69
CA ARG A 129 0.36 20.81 -10.14
C ARG A 129 -1.09 20.78 -10.62
N ILE A 130 -1.93 19.92 -10.04
CA ILE A 130 -3.36 19.83 -10.35
C ILE A 130 -4.10 21.09 -9.86
N GLU A 131 -3.76 21.58 -8.67
CA GLU A 131 -4.33 22.80 -8.09
C GLU A 131 -3.96 24.03 -8.92
N GLU A 132 -2.68 24.18 -9.29
CA GLU A 132 -2.18 25.27 -10.13
C GLU A 132 -2.79 25.25 -11.53
N ALA A 133 -3.00 24.06 -12.11
CA ALA A 133 -3.62 23.93 -13.42
C ALA A 133 -5.12 24.30 -13.43
N ASN A 134 -5.75 24.33 -12.25
CA ASN A 134 -7.11 24.81 -12.03
C ASN A 134 -8.15 24.31 -13.06
N TRP A 135 -8.20 22.98 -13.27
CA TRP A 135 -9.14 22.37 -14.22
C TRP A 135 -10.61 22.34 -13.74
N GLY A 136 -10.94 23.09 -12.67
CA GLY A 136 -12.30 23.25 -12.15
C GLY A 136 -12.99 21.91 -11.84
N ASP A 137 -14.18 21.70 -12.41
CA ASP A 137 -15.00 20.51 -12.19
C ASP A 137 -14.30 19.17 -12.52
N ILE A 138 -13.34 19.19 -13.45
CA ILE A 138 -12.56 18.00 -13.80
C ILE A 138 -11.76 17.55 -12.58
N THR A 139 -11.15 18.50 -11.86
CA THR A 139 -10.36 18.23 -10.67
C THR A 139 -11.21 17.56 -9.59
N THR A 140 -12.35 18.15 -9.25
CA THR A 140 -13.27 17.62 -8.23
C THR A 140 -13.77 16.21 -8.56
N LYS A 141 -14.16 15.97 -9.82
CA LYS A 141 -14.65 14.65 -10.26
C LYS A 141 -13.54 13.58 -10.20
N ASN A 142 -12.33 13.91 -10.65
CA ASN A 142 -11.23 12.96 -10.66
C ASN A 142 -10.73 12.66 -9.26
N TYR A 143 -10.66 13.63 -8.35
CA TYR A 143 -10.34 13.35 -6.94
C TYR A 143 -11.36 12.40 -6.28
N ALA A 144 -12.65 12.58 -6.55
CA ALA A 144 -13.67 11.67 -6.00
C ALA A 144 -13.50 10.22 -6.49
N ILE A 145 -13.19 10.04 -7.78
CA ILE A 145 -12.90 8.72 -8.36
C ILE A 145 -11.62 8.14 -7.76
N LEU A 146 -10.58 8.95 -7.69
CA LEU A 146 -9.27 8.57 -7.18
C LEU A 146 -9.34 8.12 -5.73
N ASN A 147 -10.03 8.87 -4.87
CA ASN A 147 -10.24 8.49 -3.47
C ASN A 147 -10.90 7.11 -3.37
N ASN A 148 -11.95 6.85 -4.17
CA ASN A 148 -12.57 5.53 -4.17
C ASN A 148 -11.62 4.41 -4.61
N ILE A 149 -10.77 4.67 -5.62
CA ILE A 149 -9.76 3.70 -6.08
C ILE A 149 -8.75 3.41 -4.97
N ILE A 150 -8.26 4.44 -4.28
CA ILE A 150 -7.27 4.29 -3.20
C ILE A 150 -7.89 3.61 -1.98
N ASP A 151 -9.11 3.96 -1.59
CA ASP A 151 -9.83 3.31 -0.48
C ASP A 151 -10.00 1.80 -0.72
N ASN A 152 -10.40 1.41 -1.93
CA ASN A 152 -10.54 0.00 -2.30
C ASN A 152 -9.17 -0.71 -2.27
N TYR A 153 -8.14 -0.08 -2.84
CA TYR A 153 -6.79 -0.62 -2.86
C TYR A 153 -6.21 -0.80 -1.44
N GLU A 154 -6.44 0.17 -0.56
CA GLU A 154 -6.06 0.13 0.84
C GLU A 154 -6.76 -0.99 1.58
N SER A 155 -8.08 -1.14 1.42
CA SER A 155 -8.86 -2.24 2.00
C SER A 155 -8.27 -3.62 1.63
N ASP A 156 -7.90 -3.80 0.36
CA ASP A 156 -7.26 -5.04 -0.11
C ASP A 156 -5.87 -5.27 0.51
N ILE A 157 -5.09 -4.22 0.74
CA ILE A 157 -3.82 -4.31 1.47
C ILE A 157 -4.07 -4.74 2.91
N ILE A 158 -4.98 -4.07 3.61
CA ILE A 158 -5.32 -4.33 5.01
C ILE A 158 -5.75 -5.78 5.19
N GLN A 159 -6.68 -6.26 4.36
CA GLN A 159 -7.15 -7.64 4.44
C GLN A 159 -6.02 -8.66 4.27
N ARG A 160 -5.14 -8.46 3.27
CA ARG A 160 -3.99 -9.35 3.04
C ARG A 160 -3.00 -9.31 4.20
N LYS A 161 -2.67 -8.13 4.72
CA LYS A 161 -1.74 -7.94 5.85
C LYS A 161 -2.30 -8.57 7.13
N ASN A 162 -3.57 -8.35 7.44
CA ASN A 162 -4.26 -8.97 8.59
C ASN A 162 -4.28 -10.50 8.49
N ARG A 163 -4.60 -11.05 7.32
CA ARG A 163 -4.56 -12.51 7.10
C ARG A 163 -3.16 -13.07 7.35
N LYS A 164 -2.11 -12.41 6.84
CA LYS A 164 -0.71 -12.81 7.07
C LYS A 164 -0.35 -12.73 8.55
N PHE A 165 -0.64 -11.62 9.21
CA PHE A 165 -0.33 -11.43 10.63
C PHE A 165 -1.02 -12.45 11.53
N ARG A 166 -2.33 -12.70 11.32
CA ARG A 166 -3.08 -13.72 12.08
C ARG A 166 -2.56 -15.13 11.87
N ARG A 167 -2.18 -15.46 10.64
CA ARG A 167 -1.56 -16.75 10.32
C ARG A 167 -0.23 -16.90 11.06
N ASP A 168 0.60 -15.87 11.01
CA ASP A 168 1.91 -15.89 11.63
C ASP A 168 1.78 -15.94 13.16
N LEU A 169 0.84 -15.20 13.77
CA LEU A 169 0.52 -15.29 15.20
C LEU A 169 0.10 -16.70 15.63
N ARG A 170 -0.68 -17.40 14.80
CA ARG A 170 -1.09 -18.79 15.07
C ARG A 170 0.11 -19.73 15.14
N ASP A 171 1.15 -19.51 14.32
CA ASP A 171 2.37 -20.33 14.40
C ASP A 171 3.05 -20.19 15.75
N TYR A 172 3.13 -18.96 16.27
CA TYR A 172 3.69 -18.68 17.59
C TYR A 172 2.87 -19.33 18.70
N GLN A 173 1.54 -19.22 18.64
CA GLN A 173 0.63 -19.85 19.61
C GLN A 173 0.74 -21.38 19.61
N GLN A 174 1.02 -21.99 18.46
CA GLN A 174 1.16 -23.44 18.32
C GLN A 174 2.59 -23.95 18.52
N GLY A 175 3.55 -23.07 18.80
CA GLY A 175 4.98 -23.45 18.91
C GLY A 175 5.60 -23.94 17.59
N LYS A 176 5.02 -23.58 16.44
CA LYS A 176 5.43 -24.03 15.10
C LYS A 176 6.36 -23.06 14.36
N VAL A 177 7.00 -22.14 15.08
CA VAL A 177 7.85 -21.09 14.48
C VAL A 177 9.19 -21.68 14.03
N TYR A 178 9.80 -22.49 14.89
CA TYR A 178 11.06 -23.18 14.66
C TYR A 178 10.84 -24.66 15.01
N THR A 179 10.28 -25.43 14.08
CA THR A 179 10.12 -26.87 14.27
C THR A 179 11.43 -27.58 13.94
N PHE A 180 12.19 -27.95 14.97
CA PHE A 180 13.30 -28.89 14.86
C PHE A 180 12.74 -30.32 14.79
N SER A 181 11.96 -30.65 13.75
CA SER A 181 11.67 -32.05 13.50
C SER A 181 12.98 -32.67 13.02
N LYS A 182 13.63 -33.51 13.84
CA LYS A 182 14.65 -34.43 13.34
C LYS A 182 14.05 -35.10 12.10
N LYS A 183 14.69 -34.96 10.94
CA LYS A 183 14.55 -36.01 9.94
C LYS A 183 15.15 -37.24 10.60
N ILE A 184 14.28 -38.12 11.09
CA ILE A 184 14.64 -39.48 11.46
C ILE A 184 15.10 -40.17 10.19
#